data_AF-A0A816GLR8-F1
#
_entry.id   AF-A0A816GLR8-F1
#
_cell.length_a   1.000
_cell.length_b   1.000
_cell.length_c   1.000
_cell.angle_alpha   90.00
_cell.angle_beta   90.00
_cell.angle_gamma   90.00
#
_symmetry.space_group_name_H-M   'P 1'
#
loop_
_entity.id
_entity.type
_entity.pdbx_description
1 polymer ?
#
loop_
_entity_poly.entity_id
_entity_poly.type
_entity_poly.pdbx_seq_one_letter_code
_entity_poly.pdbx_strand_id
1 'polypeptide(L)'
;TAICAPTGKAAALIDGMTLHSFLSLPVNQCKHKLVKLDSDISNRIGVKLKDLQLLIIDEISMVGFTMFQHVDARLQQIMKSKKPFGGVSVIVLGDFNQLRPVGDKYIFQFNNSYNALVDNPLWSLFELFELTEIMRQKDDKTFAIALSNILAHALMVCSCLSSLLFNDSSTNSSRCIATVDQDGYPTYHLANVIDDHLMNITHVLRGHEWQTSTSKHLLLYKAFNWSAPIYGHLPLLERERGRKLSKRDPENVINPIEIDYYRQKGYFPNAILNFITLCGGG
;
A
#
# COMPACT_ATOMS: atom_id res chain seq x y z
N THR A 1 12.03 22.71 3.23
CA THR A 1 11.55 21.38 3.64
C THR A 1 10.59 20.84 2.59
N ALA A 2 10.60 19.54 2.32
CA ALA A 2 9.62 18.88 1.45
C ALA A 2 8.96 17.72 2.19
N ILE A 3 7.66 17.53 1.97
CA ILE A 3 6.87 16.44 2.56
C ILE A 3 6.40 15.53 1.43
N CYS A 4 6.71 14.25 1.54
CA CYS A 4 6.46 13.26 0.50
C CYS A 4 5.81 11.99 1.06
N ALA A 5 5.13 11.24 0.19
CA ALA A 5 4.62 9.90 0.49
C ALA A 5 4.75 8.97 -0.73
N PRO A 6 4.69 7.63 -0.58
CA PRO A 6 4.79 6.69 -1.69
C PRO A 6 3.56 6.69 -2.61
N THR A 7 2.37 6.94 -2.06
CA THR A 7 1.10 6.90 -2.82
C THR A 7 0.46 8.28 -2.93
N GLY A 8 -0.33 8.49 -4.00
CA GLY A 8 -1.05 9.75 -4.22
C GLY A 8 -2.10 10.06 -3.15
N LYS A 9 -2.74 9.03 -2.57
CA LYS A 9 -3.70 9.23 -1.48
C LYS A 9 -3.00 9.71 -0.20
N ALA A 10 -1.92 9.06 0.20
CA ALA A 10 -1.15 9.47 1.38
C ALA A 10 -0.57 10.87 1.21
N ALA A 11 -0.01 11.17 0.03
CA ALA A 11 0.52 12.49 -0.28
C ALA A 11 -0.55 13.59 -0.17
N ALA A 12 -1.77 13.33 -0.64
CA ALA A 12 -2.87 14.31 -0.53
C ALA A 12 -3.34 14.55 0.91
N LEU A 13 -3.24 13.56 1.81
CA LEU A 13 -3.63 13.72 3.21
C LEU A 13 -2.70 14.65 4.00
N ILE A 14 -1.43 14.70 3.60
CA ILE A 14 -0.40 15.54 4.24
C ILE A 14 -0.09 16.82 3.46
N ASP A 15 -0.96 17.19 2.50
CA ASP A 15 -0.77 18.31 1.57
C ASP A 15 0.64 18.32 0.91
N GLY A 16 1.13 17.12 0.63
CA GLY A 16 2.45 16.85 0.09
C GLY A 16 2.41 16.31 -1.33
N MET A 17 3.49 15.65 -1.73
CA MET A 17 3.61 15.09 -3.08
C MET A 17 4.14 13.66 -3.07
N THR A 18 3.97 12.93 -4.18
CA THR A 18 4.52 11.57 -4.23
C THR A 18 6.02 11.59 -4.43
N LEU A 19 6.74 10.62 -3.85
CA LEU A 19 8.18 10.43 -4.09
C LEU A 19 8.52 10.33 -5.58
N HIS A 20 7.66 9.67 -6.35
CA HIS A 20 7.80 9.53 -7.79
C HIS A 20 7.77 10.88 -8.50
N SER A 21 6.80 11.73 -8.18
CA SER A 21 6.67 13.07 -8.77
C SER A 21 7.78 14.00 -8.30
N PHE A 22 8.12 13.99 -7.02
CA PHE A 22 9.10 14.89 -6.42
C PHE A 22 10.50 14.69 -7.00
N LEU A 23 10.94 13.43 -7.07
CA LEU A 23 12.29 13.08 -7.50
C LEU A 23 12.34 12.61 -8.96
N SER A 24 11.22 12.63 -9.68
CA SER A 24 11.10 12.09 -11.05
C SER A 24 11.55 10.63 -11.16
N LEU A 25 11.16 9.81 -10.18
CA LEU A 25 11.52 8.38 -10.14
C LEU A 25 10.73 7.58 -11.19
N PRO A 26 11.30 6.50 -11.74
CA PRO A 26 10.58 5.63 -12.67
C PRO A 26 9.39 4.96 -11.96
N VAL A 27 8.24 4.92 -12.63
CA VAL A 27 7.00 4.29 -12.10
C VAL A 27 7.03 2.76 -12.25
N ASN A 28 7.83 2.24 -13.18
CA ASN A 28 7.97 0.80 -13.39
C ASN A 28 8.97 0.20 -12.40
N GLN A 29 8.45 -0.40 -11.33
CA GLN A 29 9.19 -1.08 -10.26
C GLN A 29 10.04 -2.27 -10.77
N CYS A 30 9.76 -2.80 -11.96
CA CYS A 30 10.42 -4.00 -12.51
C CYS A 30 11.73 -3.74 -13.27
N LYS A 31 12.19 -2.49 -13.42
CA LYS A 31 13.51 -2.21 -14.04
C LYS A 31 14.48 -1.78 -12.95
N HIS A 32 15.34 -2.71 -12.54
CA HIS A 32 16.35 -2.60 -11.48
C HIS A 32 17.41 -1.49 -11.63
N LYS A 33 17.29 -0.57 -12.60
CA LYS A 33 18.32 0.43 -12.86
C LYS A 33 17.73 1.81 -13.02
N LEU A 34 18.02 2.70 -12.06
CA LEU A 34 17.73 4.12 -12.16
C LEU A 34 18.49 4.69 -13.37
N VAL A 35 17.73 5.13 -14.37
CA VAL A 35 18.30 5.88 -15.50
C VAL A 35 18.73 7.25 -14.97
N LYS A 36 19.97 7.66 -15.29
CA LYS A 36 20.46 9.00 -14.96
C LYS A 36 19.57 10.03 -15.65
N LEU A 37 19.17 11.06 -14.92
CA LEU A 37 18.51 12.21 -15.55
C LEU A 37 19.44 12.88 -16.55
N ASP A 38 18.84 13.38 -17.63
CA ASP A 38 19.48 14.31 -18.54
C ASP A 38 19.99 15.55 -17.77
N SER A 39 21.10 16.13 -18.22
CA SER A 39 21.75 17.24 -17.52
C SER A 39 20.83 18.46 -17.37
N ASP A 40 19.97 18.73 -18.35
CA ASP A 40 19.08 19.89 -18.32
C ASP A 40 17.93 19.68 -17.33
N ILE A 41 17.36 18.48 -17.32
CA ILE A 41 16.31 18.10 -16.37
C ILE A 41 16.87 18.10 -14.94
N SER A 42 18.06 17.51 -14.76
CA SER A 42 18.74 17.47 -13.45
C SER A 42 19.04 18.88 -12.94
N ASN A 43 19.48 19.80 -13.80
CA ASN A 43 19.75 21.18 -13.40
C ASN A 43 18.45 21.93 -13.07
N ARG A 44 17.36 21.74 -13.83
CA ARG A 44 16.06 22.35 -13.51
C ARG A 44 15.52 21.91 -12.15
N ILE A 45 15.59 20.60 -11.86
CA ILE A 45 15.17 20.07 -10.56
C ILE A 45 16.14 20.55 -9.46
N GLY A 46 17.45 20.57 -9.73
CA GLY A 46 18.46 21.08 -8.81
C GLY A 46 18.24 22.54 -8.42
N VAL A 47 17.83 23.41 -9.36
CA VAL A 47 17.47 24.80 -9.04
C VAL A 47 16.25 24.85 -8.13
N LYS A 48 15.22 24.03 -8.39
CA LYS A 48 14.01 23.97 -7.54
C LYS A 48 14.29 23.45 -6.13
N LEU A 49 15.23 22.51 -5.99
CA LEU A 49 15.54 21.84 -4.73
C LEU A 49 16.81 22.38 -4.06
N LYS A 50 17.40 23.47 -4.56
CA LYS A 50 18.67 24.02 -4.06
C LYS A 50 18.65 24.29 -2.55
N ASP A 51 17.52 24.77 -2.04
CA ASP A 51 17.34 25.15 -0.63
C ASP A 51 16.70 24.02 0.20
N LEU A 52 16.61 22.80 -0.34
CA LEU A 52 16.07 21.65 0.36
C LEU A 52 17.05 21.17 1.42
N GLN A 53 16.74 21.44 2.69
CA GLN A 53 17.52 20.95 3.84
C GLN A 53 16.93 19.68 4.47
N LEU A 54 15.60 19.54 4.42
CA LEU A 54 14.87 18.48 5.09
C LEU A 54 13.84 17.85 4.15
N LEU A 55 13.86 16.52 4.05
CA LEU A 55 12.87 15.69 3.37
C LEU A 55 12.14 14.84 4.41
N ILE A 56 10.82 14.94 4.45
CA ILE A 56 9.95 14.10 5.28
C ILE A 56 9.26 13.10 4.37
N ILE A 57 9.29 11.81 4.73
CA ILE A 57 8.62 10.74 4.00
C ILE A 57 7.62 10.08 4.94
N ASP A 58 6.34 10.24 4.64
CA ASP A 58 5.26 9.55 5.34
C ASP A 58 4.94 8.20 4.68
N GLU A 59 4.28 7.31 5.44
CA GLU A 59 3.95 5.94 5.04
C GLU A 59 5.17 5.12 4.57
N ILE A 60 6.27 5.20 5.34
CA ILE A 60 7.53 4.51 5.00
C ILE A 60 7.38 2.99 4.84
N SER A 61 6.38 2.39 5.48
CA SER A 61 6.05 0.96 5.34
C SER A 61 5.69 0.56 3.91
N MET A 62 5.19 1.49 3.09
CA MET A 62 4.88 1.22 1.69
C MET A 62 6.05 1.52 0.75
N VAL A 63 7.17 2.03 1.25
CA VAL A 63 8.40 2.26 0.47
C VAL A 63 9.24 0.99 0.49
N GLY A 64 9.64 0.53 -0.69
CA GLY A 64 10.50 -0.65 -0.82
C GLY A 64 11.99 -0.32 -0.87
N PHE A 65 12.80 -1.35 -0.68
CA PHE A 65 14.27 -1.27 -0.71
C PHE A 65 14.79 -0.61 -1.98
N THR A 66 14.31 -1.04 -3.14
CA THR A 66 14.76 -0.51 -4.44
C THR A 66 14.36 0.96 -4.58
N MET A 67 13.14 1.31 -4.20
CA MET A 67 12.68 2.70 -4.21
C MET A 67 13.52 3.58 -3.28
N PHE A 68 13.84 3.10 -2.08
CA PHE A 68 14.62 3.83 -1.09
C PHE A 68 16.04 4.12 -1.60
N GLN A 69 16.68 3.15 -2.24
CA GLN A 69 17.97 3.35 -2.92
C GLN A 69 17.86 4.35 -4.08
N HIS A 70 16.76 4.32 -4.84
CA HIS A 70 16.54 5.29 -5.91
C HIS A 70 16.37 6.72 -5.39
N VAL A 71 15.76 6.90 -4.21
CA VAL A 71 15.64 8.22 -3.55
C VAL A 71 17.02 8.78 -3.24
N ASP A 72 17.89 8.01 -2.58
CA ASP A 72 19.27 8.40 -2.26
C ASP A 72 20.06 8.74 -3.53
N ALA A 73 20.12 7.81 -4.50
CA ALA A 73 20.87 8.01 -5.73
C ALA A 73 20.39 9.24 -6.53
N ARG A 74 19.08 9.52 -6.50
CA ARG A 74 18.51 10.67 -7.19
C ARG A 74 18.82 11.98 -6.48
N LEU A 75 18.78 12.03 -5.16
CA LEU A 75 19.18 13.22 -4.40
C LEU A 75 20.68 13.50 -4.54
N GLN A 76 21.53 12.45 -4.52
CA GLN A 76 22.96 12.60 -4.81
C GLN A 76 23.21 13.20 -6.20
N GLN A 77 22.45 12.75 -7.20
CA GLN A 77 22.52 13.30 -8.56
C GLN A 77 22.09 14.77 -8.62
N ILE A 78 20.96 15.11 -8.00
CA ILE A 78 20.37 16.47 -8.02
C ILE A 78 21.26 17.46 -7.25
N MET A 79 21.72 17.08 -6.05
CA MET A 79 22.54 17.92 -5.18
C MET A 79 24.02 17.93 -5.59
N LYS A 80 24.41 17.10 -6.57
CA LYS A 80 25.80 16.93 -7.03
C LYS A 80 26.74 16.60 -5.87
N SER A 81 26.27 15.76 -4.95
CA SER A 81 26.94 15.40 -3.71
C SER A 81 26.93 13.89 -3.53
N LYS A 82 28.06 13.30 -3.10
CA LYS A 82 28.16 11.86 -2.78
C LYS A 82 27.77 11.54 -1.33
N LYS A 83 27.39 12.54 -0.55
CA LYS A 83 26.88 12.31 0.82
C LYS A 83 25.55 11.55 0.74
N PRO A 84 25.21 10.71 1.74
CA PRO A 84 23.89 10.10 1.82
C PRO A 84 22.78 11.14 1.62
N PHE A 85 21.80 10.80 0.79
CA PHE A 85 20.68 11.66 0.38
C PHE A 85 21.12 13.02 -0.19
N GLY A 86 22.31 13.09 -0.80
CA GLY A 86 22.86 14.34 -1.32
C GLY A 86 23.22 15.37 -0.24
N GLY A 87 23.23 14.98 1.04
CA GLY A 87 23.42 15.88 2.18
C GLY A 87 22.12 16.50 2.73
N VAL A 88 20.96 16.05 2.26
CA VAL A 88 19.65 16.44 2.78
C VAL A 88 19.34 15.59 4.02
N SER A 89 18.87 16.22 5.10
CA SER A 89 18.37 15.51 6.26
C SER A 89 17.05 14.82 5.91
N VAL A 90 16.89 13.56 6.30
CA VAL A 90 15.69 12.77 5.99
C VAL A 90 15.02 12.34 7.28
N ILE A 91 13.72 12.59 7.38
CA ILE A 91 12.86 12.04 8.43
C ILE A 91 11.86 11.12 7.75
N VAL A 92 11.69 9.93 8.32
CA VAL A 92 10.73 8.94 7.85
C VAL A 92 9.69 8.69 8.93
N LEU A 93 8.43 8.60 8.52
CA LEU A 93 7.28 8.40 9.37
C LEU A 93 6.45 7.26 8.80
N GLY A 94 5.82 6.50 9.67
CA GLY A 94 4.91 5.44 9.30
C GLY A 94 4.86 4.36 10.36
N ASP A 95 3.95 3.41 10.13
CA ASP A 95 3.75 2.26 11.00
C ASP A 95 4.18 1.00 10.26
N PHE A 96 5.16 0.31 10.82
CA PHE A 96 5.76 -0.88 10.21
C PHE A 96 4.81 -2.08 10.20
N ASN A 97 3.72 -2.05 10.97
CA ASN A 97 2.71 -3.10 10.94
C ASN A 97 1.63 -2.86 9.87
N GLN A 98 1.72 -1.77 9.10
CA GLN A 98 0.82 -1.51 7.98
C GLN A 98 1.26 -2.22 6.70
N LEU A 99 0.68 -1.83 5.57
CA LEU A 99 0.91 -2.44 4.27
C LEU A 99 2.38 -2.31 3.85
N ARG A 100 2.99 -3.45 3.54
CA ARG A 100 4.31 -3.56 2.93
C ARG A 100 4.33 -3.06 1.47
N PRO A 101 5.51 -2.76 0.90
CA PRO A 101 5.62 -2.31 -0.48
C PRO A 101 5.14 -3.40 -1.46
N VAL A 102 4.40 -2.98 -2.48
CA VAL A 102 3.93 -3.89 -3.53
C VAL A 102 5.03 -4.09 -4.56
N GLY A 103 5.48 -5.34 -4.74
CA GLY A 103 6.43 -5.71 -5.79
C GLY A 103 7.90 -5.29 -5.55
N ASP A 104 8.25 -4.91 -4.33
CA ASP A 104 9.62 -4.58 -3.91
C ASP A 104 9.90 -5.21 -2.54
N LYS A 105 11.18 -5.35 -2.17
CA LYS A 105 11.57 -5.90 -0.87
C LYS A 105 11.31 -4.89 0.23
N TYR A 106 11.00 -5.38 1.44
CA TYR A 106 10.81 -4.51 2.57
C TYR A 106 12.14 -3.89 3.01
N ILE A 107 12.11 -2.62 3.45
CA ILE A 107 13.33 -1.89 3.85
C ILE A 107 13.98 -2.52 5.11
N PHE A 108 13.18 -3.22 5.91
CA PHE A 108 13.48 -3.65 7.28
C PHE A 108 13.74 -5.16 7.41
N GLN A 109 13.68 -5.92 6.30
CA GLN A 109 13.73 -7.37 6.37
C GLN A 109 15.13 -7.87 6.74
N PHE A 110 15.25 -8.50 7.91
CA PHE A 110 16.45 -9.19 8.36
C PHE A 110 16.53 -10.59 7.73
N ASN A 111 17.61 -10.91 7.03
CA ASN A 111 17.84 -12.27 6.56
C ASN A 111 18.17 -13.18 7.75
N ASN A 112 17.25 -14.06 8.13
CA ASN A 112 17.42 -15.06 9.20
C ASN A 112 18.38 -16.21 8.85
N SER A 113 18.97 -16.21 7.67
CA SER A 113 19.90 -17.25 7.23
C SER A 113 21.28 -16.62 7.02
N TYR A 114 22.14 -16.83 8.01
CA TYR A 114 23.56 -16.45 8.08
C TYR A 114 23.86 -14.99 8.43
N ASN A 115 24.65 -14.84 9.51
CA ASN A 115 25.41 -13.64 9.90
C ASN A 115 26.33 -13.15 8.76
N ALA A 116 25.77 -12.51 7.73
CA ALA A 116 26.54 -11.88 6.66
C ALA A 116 25.76 -10.72 5.99
N LEU A 117 25.89 -9.53 6.58
CA LEU A 117 26.12 -8.26 5.85
C LEU A 117 25.14 -7.90 4.72
N VAL A 118 23.82 -7.95 4.97
CA VAL A 118 22.89 -7.13 4.18
C VAL A 118 21.98 -6.35 5.12
N ASP A 119 22.60 -5.59 6.03
CA ASP A 119 21.95 -4.39 6.52
C ASP A 119 21.77 -3.46 5.31
N ASN A 120 20.58 -2.90 5.13
CA ASN A 120 20.42 -1.80 4.18
C ASN A 120 21.34 -0.66 4.68
N PRO A 121 22.45 -0.34 3.98
CA PRO A 121 23.46 0.58 4.50
C PRO A 121 22.94 2.01 4.61
N LEU A 122 21.82 2.32 3.94
CA LEU A 122 21.13 3.60 4.08
C LEU A 122 20.23 3.61 5.32
N TRP A 123 19.63 2.47 5.67
CA TRP A 123 18.74 2.38 6.81
C TRP A 123 19.48 2.44 8.15
N SER A 124 20.71 1.92 8.19
CA SER A 124 21.58 2.01 9.38
C SER A 124 21.98 3.45 9.76
N LEU A 125 21.70 4.43 8.89
CA LEU A 125 21.91 5.86 9.17
C LEU A 125 20.77 6.48 9.98
N PHE A 126 19.65 5.79 10.15
CA PHE A 126 18.47 6.32 10.82
C PHE A 126 18.45 5.93 12.30
N GLU A 127 18.05 6.88 13.13
CA GLU A 127 17.72 6.65 14.53
C GLU A 127 16.21 6.41 14.66
N LEU A 128 15.83 5.33 15.34
CA LEU A 128 14.43 4.94 15.51
C LEU A 128 13.84 5.57 16.77
N PHE A 129 12.73 6.29 16.60
CA PHE A 129 11.90 6.81 17.69
C PHE A 129 10.51 6.19 17.63
N GLU A 130 10.12 5.48 18.68
CA GLU A 130 8.79 4.87 18.79
C GLU A 130 7.85 5.80 19.58
N LEU A 131 6.68 6.08 19.02
CA LEU A 131 5.63 6.86 19.68
C LEU A 131 4.67 5.90 20.38
N THR A 132 4.54 6.01 21.70
CA THR A 132 3.76 5.09 22.53
C THR A 132 2.35 5.59 22.87
N GLU A 133 2.07 6.88 22.71
CA GLU A 133 0.75 7.47 23.00
C GLU A 133 -0.16 7.47 21.75
N ILE A 134 -1.26 6.71 21.82
CA ILE A 134 -2.27 6.65 20.75
C ILE A 134 -3.21 7.85 20.86
N MET A 135 -3.09 8.79 19.93
CA MET A 135 -3.87 10.05 19.94
C MET A 135 -5.17 9.99 19.13
N ARG A 136 -5.33 9.02 18.20
CA ARG A 136 -6.46 8.96 17.26
C ARG A 136 -7.76 8.46 17.91
N GLN A 137 -7.68 7.57 18.89
CA GLN A 137 -8.84 6.98 19.58
C GLN A 137 -8.83 7.26 21.08
N LYS A 138 -8.37 8.45 21.47
CA LYS A 138 -8.19 8.86 22.87
C LYS A 138 -9.47 8.73 23.71
N ASP A 139 -10.63 8.87 23.07
CA ASP A 139 -11.93 8.81 23.73
C ASP A 139 -12.54 7.40 23.81
N ASP A 140 -11.98 6.42 23.08
CA ASP A 140 -12.45 5.01 23.09
C ASP A 140 -11.29 4.04 23.33
N LYS A 141 -10.99 3.84 24.62
CA LYS A 141 -9.92 2.94 25.08
C LYS A 141 -10.18 1.48 24.71
N THR A 142 -11.45 1.06 24.65
CA THR A 142 -11.81 -0.33 24.31
C THR A 142 -11.48 -0.62 22.84
N PHE A 143 -11.79 0.33 21.96
CA PHE A 143 -11.45 0.23 20.54
C PHE A 143 -9.93 0.33 20.29
N ALA A 144 -9.21 1.19 21.02
CA ALA A 144 -7.75 1.25 20.94
C ALA A 144 -7.09 -0.08 21.36
N ILE A 145 -7.55 -0.69 22.46
CA ILE A 145 -7.08 -2.00 22.93
C ILE A 145 -7.42 -3.10 21.92
N ALA A 146 -8.62 -3.09 21.33
CA ALA A 146 -9.00 -4.04 20.30
C ALA A 146 -8.08 -3.94 19.07
N LEU A 147 -7.75 -2.73 18.62
CA LEU A 147 -6.85 -2.50 17.49
C LEU A 147 -5.41 -2.97 17.79
N SER A 148 -4.88 -2.67 18.97
CA SER A 148 -3.59 -3.19 19.43
C SER A 148 -3.56 -4.71 19.51
N ASN A 149 -4.65 -5.33 19.96
CA ASN A 149 -4.78 -6.78 20.02
C ASN A 149 -4.85 -7.41 18.63
N ILE A 150 -5.48 -6.77 17.65
CA ILE A 150 -5.49 -7.24 16.24
C ILE A 150 -4.06 -7.25 15.68
N LEU A 151 -3.29 -6.18 15.93
CA LEU A 151 -1.89 -6.09 15.50
C LEU A 151 -1.01 -7.17 16.14
N ALA A 152 -1.23 -7.49 17.42
CA ALA A 152 -0.51 -8.55 18.13
C ALA A 152 -0.98 -9.97 17.75
N HIS A 153 -2.27 -10.18 17.53
CA HIS A 153 -2.85 -11.48 17.16
C HIS A 153 -2.57 -11.84 15.69
N ALA A 154 -2.41 -10.87 14.79
CA ALA A 154 -1.91 -11.13 13.44
C ALA A 154 -0.53 -11.83 13.47
N LEU A 155 0.33 -11.46 14.42
CA LEU A 155 1.60 -12.15 14.71
C LEU A 155 1.38 -13.55 15.33
N MET A 156 0.37 -13.72 16.19
CA MET A 156 0.10 -14.99 16.87
C MET A 156 -0.53 -16.04 15.94
N VAL A 157 -1.39 -15.63 15.00
CA VAL A 157 -1.95 -16.51 13.95
C VAL A 157 -0.83 -17.10 13.08
N CYS A 158 0.26 -16.35 12.83
CA CYS A 158 1.44 -16.85 12.12
C CYS A 158 2.09 -18.07 12.83
N SER A 159 2.06 -18.12 14.16
CA SER A 159 2.60 -19.26 14.93
C SER A 159 1.65 -20.47 14.98
N CYS A 160 0.35 -20.24 15.14
CA CYS A 160 -0.66 -21.31 15.26
C CYS A 160 -0.97 -22.01 13.93
N LEU A 161 -0.92 -21.28 12.79
CA LEU A 161 -1.17 -21.87 11.47
C LEU A 161 -0.05 -22.81 11.03
N SER A 162 1.19 -22.58 11.48
CA SER A 162 2.33 -23.47 11.20
C SER A 162 2.07 -24.88 11.77
N SER A 163 1.60 -24.97 13.02
CA SER A 163 1.24 -26.26 13.64
C SER A 163 0.03 -26.97 12.98
N LEU A 164 -0.90 -26.23 12.36
CA LEU A 164 -2.11 -26.80 11.75
C LEU A 164 -1.92 -27.22 10.28
N LEU A 165 -0.94 -26.66 9.56
CA LEU A 165 -0.76 -26.89 8.12
C LEU A 165 0.45 -27.78 7.75
N PHE A 166 1.44 -27.95 8.64
CA PHE A 166 2.63 -28.77 8.33
C PHE A 166 2.49 -30.27 8.64
N ASN A 167 1.28 -30.75 8.97
CA ASN A 167 1.05 -32.16 9.32
C ASN A 167 0.64 -33.07 8.15
N ASP A 168 0.62 -32.60 6.90
CA ASP A 168 0.25 -33.46 5.77
C ASP A 168 1.29 -33.40 4.64
N SER A 169 2.17 -34.41 4.63
CA SER A 169 3.33 -34.55 3.74
C SER A 169 3.00 -35.28 2.42
N SER A 170 1.74 -35.26 1.97
CA SER A 170 1.34 -35.97 0.76
C SER A 170 0.26 -35.25 -0.05
N THR A 171 0.58 -34.16 -0.75
CA THR A 171 -0.08 -33.80 -2.03
C THR A 171 0.77 -32.83 -2.86
N ASN A 172 1.42 -33.36 -3.90
CA ASN A 172 2.11 -32.60 -4.95
C ASN A 172 1.11 -32.03 -5.99
N SER A 173 0.12 -31.24 -5.54
CA SER A 173 -0.73 -30.47 -6.45
C SER A 173 -1.06 -29.10 -5.85
N SER A 174 -0.32 -28.12 -6.35
CA SER A 174 -0.38 -26.68 -6.12
C SER A 174 -1.80 -26.10 -5.97
N ARG A 175 -2.23 -25.86 -4.73
CA ARG A 175 -2.87 -24.59 -4.31
C ARG A 175 -3.11 -24.56 -2.79
N CYS A 176 -2.11 -24.11 -2.04
CA CYS A 176 -2.31 -23.69 -0.65
C CYS A 176 -3.28 -22.49 -0.64
N ILE A 177 -4.44 -22.65 0.01
CA ILE A 177 -5.58 -21.70 -0.08
C ILE A 177 -5.39 -20.50 0.86
N ALA A 178 -4.59 -20.68 1.92
CA ALA A 178 -4.19 -19.63 2.85
C ALA A 178 -2.66 -19.57 2.85
N THR A 179 -2.09 -18.67 2.04
CA THR A 179 -0.66 -18.41 2.15
C THR A 179 -0.45 -17.31 3.16
N VAL A 180 0.43 -17.60 4.09
CA VAL A 180 1.28 -16.60 4.71
C VAL A 180 2.38 -16.32 3.66
N ASP A 181 2.77 -15.07 3.44
CA ASP A 181 3.91 -14.84 2.55
C ASP A 181 5.21 -15.38 3.18
N GLN A 182 6.32 -15.41 2.43
CA GLN A 182 7.64 -15.90 2.85
C GLN A 182 8.13 -15.32 4.20
N ASP A 183 7.53 -14.21 4.64
CA ASP A 183 7.91 -13.44 5.82
C ASP A 183 6.94 -13.57 7.01
N GLY A 184 5.95 -14.46 6.95
CA GLY A 184 5.05 -14.66 8.09
C GLY A 184 3.78 -13.79 8.10
N TYR A 185 3.56 -12.94 7.10
CA TYR A 185 2.36 -12.10 7.03
C TYR A 185 1.18 -12.76 6.31
N PRO A 186 -0.06 -12.60 6.82
CA PRO A 186 -1.25 -13.14 6.18
C PRO A 186 -1.46 -12.48 4.81
N THR A 187 -1.71 -13.27 3.77
CA THR A 187 -2.18 -12.70 2.51
C THR A 187 -3.55 -12.04 2.67
N TYR A 188 -3.91 -11.17 1.73
CA TYR A 188 -5.21 -10.49 1.71
C TYR A 188 -6.40 -11.42 1.95
N HIS A 189 -6.36 -12.66 1.43
CA HIS A 189 -7.46 -13.61 1.66
C HIS A 189 -7.61 -14.02 3.12
N LEU A 190 -6.50 -14.20 3.83
CA LEU A 190 -6.49 -14.60 5.23
C LEU A 190 -6.80 -13.41 6.15
N ALA A 191 -6.14 -12.26 5.92
CA ALA A 191 -6.36 -11.04 6.70
C ALA A 191 -7.82 -10.61 6.65
N ASN A 192 -8.41 -10.56 5.45
CA ASN A 192 -9.80 -10.11 5.27
C ASN A 192 -10.82 -11.00 6.01
N VAL A 193 -10.64 -12.33 6.00
CA VAL A 193 -11.55 -13.26 6.72
C VAL A 193 -11.44 -13.11 8.24
N ILE A 194 -10.22 -12.89 8.74
CA ILE A 194 -9.99 -12.67 10.17
C ILE A 194 -10.62 -11.34 10.59
N ASP A 195 -10.36 -10.27 9.85
CA ASP A 195 -10.87 -8.93 10.15
C ASP A 195 -12.41 -8.90 10.10
N ASP A 196 -13.00 -9.46 9.04
CA ASP A 196 -14.46 -9.54 8.90
C ASP A 196 -15.11 -10.27 10.08
N HIS A 197 -14.51 -11.36 10.55
CA HIS A 197 -15.01 -12.11 11.70
C HIS A 197 -14.88 -11.31 13.01
N LEU A 198 -13.69 -10.76 13.28
CA LEU A 198 -13.43 -10.00 14.50
C LEU A 198 -14.26 -8.71 14.59
N MET A 199 -14.55 -8.08 13.45
CA MET A 199 -15.40 -6.90 13.35
C MET A 199 -16.89 -7.23 13.29
N ASN A 200 -17.28 -8.50 13.38
CA ASN A 200 -18.66 -8.97 13.29
C ASN A 200 -19.39 -8.48 12.02
N ILE A 201 -18.69 -8.49 10.88
CA ILE A 201 -19.27 -8.13 9.60
C ILE A 201 -20.34 -9.15 9.23
N THR A 202 -21.53 -8.66 8.87
CA THR A 202 -22.67 -9.50 8.47
C THR A 202 -22.85 -9.58 6.97
N HIS A 203 -22.50 -8.50 6.25
CA HIS A 203 -22.68 -8.36 4.80
C HIS A 203 -21.41 -7.79 4.18
N VAL A 204 -20.82 -8.51 3.22
CA VAL A 204 -19.66 -8.08 2.45
C VAL A 204 -20.13 -7.69 1.05
N LEU A 205 -20.10 -6.39 0.75
CA LEU A 205 -20.43 -5.85 -0.56
C LEU A 205 -19.15 -5.43 -1.29
N ARG A 206 -18.86 -6.06 -2.44
CA ARG A 206 -17.62 -5.81 -3.20
C ARG A 206 -17.79 -6.00 -4.71
N GLY A 207 -16.84 -5.55 -5.52
CA GLY A 207 -16.91 -5.71 -6.97
C GLY A 207 -16.87 -7.19 -7.43
N HIS A 208 -17.54 -7.49 -8.55
CA HIS A 208 -17.62 -8.81 -9.20
C HIS A 208 -16.26 -9.46 -9.46
N GLU A 209 -15.18 -8.68 -9.61
CA GLU A 209 -13.82 -9.21 -9.75
C GLU A 209 -13.40 -10.12 -8.58
N TRP A 210 -14.01 -9.95 -7.40
CA TRP A 210 -13.73 -10.75 -6.21
C TRP A 210 -14.60 -12.01 -6.09
N GLN A 211 -15.55 -12.23 -7.01
CA GLN A 211 -16.49 -13.35 -6.91
C GLN A 211 -15.77 -14.71 -6.91
N THR A 212 -14.75 -14.87 -7.76
CA THR A 212 -13.92 -16.09 -7.82
C THR A 212 -13.12 -16.34 -6.55
N SER A 213 -12.87 -15.30 -5.75
CA SER A 213 -12.16 -15.40 -4.48
C SER A 213 -13.06 -15.73 -3.30
N THR A 214 -14.38 -15.55 -3.43
CA THR A 214 -15.36 -15.85 -2.38
C THR A 214 -15.33 -17.30 -1.95
N SER A 215 -15.16 -18.23 -2.90
CA SER A 215 -15.02 -19.66 -2.58
C SER A 215 -13.85 -19.91 -1.63
N LYS A 216 -12.73 -19.20 -1.78
CA LYS A 216 -11.58 -19.29 -0.86
C LYS A 216 -11.92 -18.74 0.52
N HIS A 217 -12.59 -17.59 0.58
CA HIS A 217 -13.00 -16.97 1.83
C HIS A 217 -13.95 -17.87 2.62
N LEU A 218 -14.95 -18.47 1.96
CA LEU A 218 -15.87 -19.42 2.59
C LEU A 218 -15.16 -20.67 3.13
N LEU A 219 -14.15 -21.18 2.41
CA LEU A 219 -13.34 -22.30 2.88
C LEU A 219 -12.52 -21.92 4.12
N LEU A 220 -12.01 -20.69 4.21
CA LEU A 220 -11.32 -20.18 5.40
C LEU A 220 -12.26 -20.08 6.60
N TYR A 221 -13.45 -19.49 6.42
CA TYR A 221 -14.49 -19.46 7.47
C TYR A 221 -14.83 -20.87 7.96
N LYS A 222 -14.97 -21.83 7.05
CA LYS A 222 -15.20 -23.25 7.38
C LYS A 222 -14.02 -23.85 8.15
N ALA A 223 -12.78 -23.56 7.75
CA ALA A 223 -11.57 -24.07 8.41
C ALA A 223 -11.41 -23.53 9.84
N PHE A 224 -11.80 -22.27 10.08
CA PHE A 224 -11.83 -21.68 11.42
C PHE A 224 -13.10 -22.01 12.22
N ASN A 225 -14.02 -22.78 11.64
CA ASN A 225 -15.32 -23.11 12.24
C ASN A 225 -16.15 -21.85 12.61
N TRP A 226 -16.08 -20.83 11.77
CA TRP A 226 -16.78 -19.55 11.91
C TRP A 226 -17.97 -19.44 10.95
N SER A 227 -18.96 -18.61 11.31
CA SER A 227 -20.06 -18.27 10.41
C SER A 227 -19.62 -17.21 9.40
N ALA A 228 -19.72 -17.55 8.11
CA ALA A 228 -19.39 -16.60 7.05
C ALA A 228 -20.48 -15.51 6.89
N PRO A 229 -20.08 -14.27 6.53
CA PRO A 229 -21.02 -13.22 6.18
C PRO A 229 -21.72 -13.50 4.85
N ILE A 230 -22.79 -12.76 4.58
CA ILE A 230 -23.48 -12.77 3.30
C ILE A 230 -22.67 -11.95 2.30
N TYR A 231 -22.38 -12.51 1.13
CA TYR A 231 -21.62 -11.82 0.08
C TYR A 231 -22.55 -11.26 -1.00
N GLY A 232 -22.45 -9.96 -1.26
CA GLY A 232 -23.04 -9.30 -2.42
C GLY A 232 -21.95 -8.80 -3.37
N HIS A 233 -22.02 -9.22 -4.64
CA HIS A 233 -21.05 -8.79 -5.65
C HIS A 233 -21.69 -7.75 -6.58
N LEU A 234 -21.16 -6.53 -6.56
CA LEU A 234 -21.62 -5.45 -7.42
C LEU A 234 -21.05 -5.64 -8.83
N PRO A 235 -21.87 -5.46 -9.89
CA PRO A 235 -21.40 -5.49 -11.25
C PRO A 235 -20.36 -4.39 -11.48
N LEU A 236 -19.46 -4.62 -12.43
CA LEU A 236 -18.52 -3.59 -12.84
C LEU A 236 -19.25 -2.50 -13.62
N LEU A 237 -18.86 -1.25 -13.40
CA LEU A 237 -19.29 -0.16 -14.26
C LEU A 237 -18.66 -0.33 -15.64
N GLU A 238 -19.50 -0.27 -16.66
CA GLU A 238 -19.13 -0.44 -18.05
C GLU A 238 -19.41 0.84 -18.85
N ARG A 239 -18.66 1.04 -19.93
CA ARG A 239 -19.00 2.01 -20.97
C ARG A 239 -20.12 1.46 -21.85
N GLU A 240 -20.61 2.34 -22.73
CA GLU A 240 -21.31 1.92 -23.93
C GLU A 240 -20.53 0.80 -24.63
N ARG A 241 -21.21 -0.32 -24.93
CA ARG A 241 -20.66 -1.55 -25.52
C ARG A 241 -19.89 -2.49 -24.56
N GLY A 242 -20.10 -2.40 -23.25
CA GLY A 242 -19.73 -3.45 -22.30
C GLY A 242 -18.24 -3.55 -21.96
N ARG A 243 -17.46 -2.50 -22.21
CA ARG A 243 -16.06 -2.43 -21.77
C ARG A 243 -15.97 -1.87 -20.36
N LYS A 244 -15.16 -2.49 -19.50
CA LYS A 244 -14.90 -2.01 -18.14
C LYS A 244 -14.45 -0.55 -18.15
N LEU A 245 -15.10 0.27 -17.33
CA LEU A 245 -14.71 1.65 -17.13
C LEU A 245 -13.29 1.71 -16.55
N SER A 246 -12.40 2.45 -17.20
CA SER A 246 -11.02 2.61 -16.74
C SER A 246 -10.49 4.02 -16.98
N LYS A 247 -9.63 4.51 -16.09
CA LYS A 247 -8.98 5.84 -16.21
C LYS A 247 -8.00 5.92 -17.38
N ARG A 248 -7.57 4.78 -17.93
CA ARG A 248 -6.62 4.72 -19.05
C ARG A 248 -7.32 4.53 -20.40
N ASP A 249 -8.64 4.53 -20.40
CA ASP A 249 -9.42 4.37 -21.62
C ASP A 249 -9.23 5.60 -22.53
N PRO A 250 -8.86 5.43 -23.81
CA PRO A 250 -8.79 6.52 -24.78
C PRO A 250 -10.11 7.31 -24.89
N GLU A 251 -11.24 6.68 -24.61
CA GLU A 251 -12.55 7.33 -24.65
C GLU A 251 -12.78 8.33 -23.51
N ASN A 252 -11.90 8.38 -22.50
CA ASN A 252 -11.91 9.45 -21.50
C ASN A 252 -11.68 10.85 -22.10
N VAL A 253 -11.11 10.94 -23.30
CA VAL A 253 -10.99 12.22 -24.03
C VAL A 253 -12.37 12.78 -24.40
N ILE A 254 -13.34 11.89 -24.70
CA ILE A 254 -14.69 12.25 -25.14
C ILE A 254 -15.65 12.28 -23.94
N ASN A 255 -15.57 11.27 -23.07
CA ASN A 255 -16.40 11.10 -21.88
C ASN A 255 -15.51 10.93 -20.63
N PRO A 256 -15.08 12.06 -20.02
CA PRO A 256 -14.19 12.05 -18.85
C PRO A 256 -14.84 11.41 -17.63
N ILE A 257 -14.02 10.73 -16.82
CA ILE A 257 -14.45 10.09 -15.57
C ILE A 257 -13.74 10.67 -14.34
N GLU A 258 -12.94 11.71 -14.55
CA GLU A 258 -12.25 12.47 -13.52
C GLU A 258 -13.24 13.32 -12.72
N ILE A 259 -13.14 13.24 -11.40
CA ILE A 259 -14.00 14.03 -10.49
C ILE A 259 -13.84 15.54 -10.76
N ASP A 260 -12.62 15.98 -11.09
CA ASP A 260 -12.33 17.38 -11.40
C ASP A 260 -13.10 17.89 -12.61
N TYR A 261 -13.34 17.04 -13.62
CA TYR A 261 -14.15 17.41 -14.78
C TYR A 261 -15.59 17.76 -14.36
N TYR A 262 -16.23 16.89 -13.58
CA TYR A 262 -17.60 17.12 -13.11
C TYR A 262 -17.68 18.36 -12.21
N ARG A 263 -16.67 18.57 -11.37
CA ARG A 263 -16.59 19.76 -10.51
C ARG A 263 -16.46 21.05 -11.32
N GLN A 264 -15.59 21.10 -12.32
CA GLN A 264 -15.38 22.28 -13.17
C GLN A 264 -16.59 22.59 -14.04
N LYS A 265 -17.32 21.56 -14.49
CA LYS A 265 -18.57 21.71 -15.24
C LYS A 265 -19.77 22.12 -14.38
N GLY A 266 -19.60 22.19 -13.06
CA GLY A 266 -20.64 22.64 -12.14
C GLY A 266 -21.71 21.59 -11.83
N TYR A 267 -21.42 20.30 -12.02
CA TYR A 267 -22.35 19.25 -11.63
C TYR A 267 -22.48 19.20 -10.10
N PHE A 268 -23.73 19.15 -9.62
CA PHE A 268 -23.99 19.01 -8.20
C PHE A 268 -23.57 17.62 -7.70
N PRO A 269 -22.91 17.51 -6.53
CA PRO A 269 -22.52 16.21 -5.96
C PRO A 269 -23.68 15.22 -5.84
N ASN A 270 -24.86 15.71 -5.44
CA ASN A 270 -26.06 14.88 -5.32
C ASN A 270 -26.56 14.35 -6.68
N ALA A 271 -26.40 15.13 -7.76
CA ALA A 271 -26.77 14.69 -9.09
C ALA A 271 -25.86 13.55 -9.58
N ILE A 272 -24.56 13.65 -9.29
CA ILE A 272 -23.58 12.59 -9.61
C ILE A 272 -23.85 11.34 -8.77
N LEU A 273 -24.11 11.50 -7.46
CA LEU A 273 -24.44 10.38 -6.59
C LEU A 273 -25.69 9.65 -7.07
N ASN A 274 -26.76 10.40 -7.38
CA ASN A 274 -28.01 9.86 -7.91
C ASN A 274 -27.78 9.11 -9.24
N PHE A 275 -26.94 9.66 -10.12
CA PHE A 275 -26.55 9.00 -11.36
C PHE A 275 -25.83 7.66 -11.10
N ILE A 276 -24.83 7.65 -10.21
CA ILE A 276 -24.07 6.43 -9.87
C ILE A 276 -24.97 5.38 -9.21
N THR A 277 -25.90 5.77 -8.35
CA THR A 277 -26.84 4.82 -7.72
C THR A 277 -27.77 4.15 -8.73
N LEU A 278 -28.05 4.81 -9.86
CA LEU A 278 -28.82 4.25 -10.97
C LEU A 278 -27.97 3.38 -11.92
N CYS A 279 -26.65 3.50 -11.87
CA CYS A 279 -25.74 2.65 -12.63
C CYS A 279 -25.58 1.27 -11.97
N GLY A 280 -26.57 0.39 -12.17
CA GLY A 280 -26.55 -1.00 -11.70
C GLY A 280 -27.68 -1.36 -10.73
N GLY A 281 -28.49 -0.39 -10.32
CA GLY A 281 -29.75 -0.62 -9.61
C GLY A 281 -30.93 -0.62 -10.58
N GLY A 282 -31.46 -1.80 -10.88
CA GLY A 282 -32.80 -1.99 -11.41
C GLY A 282 -33.73 -2.48 -10.32
#